data_AF-A0A316NKS3-F1
#
_entry.id   AF-A0A316NKS3-F1
#
_cell.length_a   1.000
_cell.length_b   1.000
_cell.length_c   1.000
_cell.angle_alpha   90.00
_cell.angle_beta   90.00
_cell.angle_gamma   90.00
#
_symmetry.space_group_name_H-M   'P 1'
#
loop_
_entity.id
_entity.type
_entity.pdbx_description
1 polymer ?
#
loop_
_entity_poly.entity_id
_entity_poly.type
_entity_poly.pdbx_seq_one_letter_code
_entity_poly.pdbx_strand_id
1 'polypeptide(L)'
;MDAFLLMGRSNRVGRGKISEVPPICDTRIFMLRNGHWQSIHWDGPLWALDLQRALLRKYVRAFKGEAGLISCAVGSADIEE
;
A
#
# COMPACT_ATOMS: atom_id res chain seq x y z
N MET A 1 9.55 -4.20 -12.31
CA MET A 1 8.68 -3.71 -11.22
C MET A 1 7.33 -3.35 -11.81
N ASP A 2 6.25 -3.92 -11.27
CA ASP A 2 4.88 -3.63 -11.70
C ASP A 2 4.23 -2.60 -10.77
N ALA A 3 3.55 -1.60 -11.33
CA ALA A 3 2.95 -0.50 -10.57
C ALA A 3 1.42 -0.65 -10.45
N PHE A 4 0.91 -0.39 -9.25
CA PHE A 4 -0.51 -0.47 -8.89
C PHE A 4 -0.99 0.90 -8.44
N LEU A 5 -1.99 1.43 -9.13
CA LEU A 5 -2.65 2.68 -8.77
C LEU A 5 -3.80 2.39 -7.79
N LEU A 6 -3.74 2.99 -6.61
CA LEU A 6 -4.80 2.94 -5.62
C LEU A 6 -5.56 4.27 -5.61
N MET A 7 -6.79 4.24 -6.13
CA MET A 7 -7.76 5.33 -6.04
C MET A 7 -8.89 4.96 -5.08
N GLY A 8 -9.67 5.93 -4.61
CA GLY A 8 -10.89 5.70 -3.82
C GLY A 8 -10.86 6.33 -2.42
N ARG A 9 -11.89 6.02 -1.62
CA ARG A 9 -12.20 6.68 -0.33
C ARG A 9 -11.45 6.09 0.86
N SER A 10 -11.64 6.67 2.05
CA SER A 10 -11.02 6.29 3.34
C SER A 10 -11.01 4.79 3.69
N ASN A 11 -11.99 3.99 3.29
CA ASN A 11 -11.94 2.53 3.53
C ASN A 11 -10.84 1.81 2.72
N ARG A 12 -10.38 2.40 1.62
CA ARG A 12 -9.18 1.96 0.86
C ARG A 12 -7.89 2.58 1.36
N VAL A 13 -7.97 3.62 2.21
CA VAL A 13 -6.81 4.24 2.88
C VAL A 13 -6.51 3.51 4.17
N GLY A 14 -7.13 2.36 4.48
CA GLY A 14 -6.85 1.52 5.66
C GLY A 14 -7.16 2.17 7.01
N ARG A 15 -7.82 1.43 7.90
CA ARG A 15 -8.09 1.84 9.29
C ARG A 15 -7.84 0.69 10.27
N GLY A 16 -7.10 -0.32 9.83
CA GLY A 16 -6.80 -1.49 10.63
C GLY A 16 -5.94 -1.10 11.82
N LYS A 17 -6.21 -1.70 12.98
CA LYS A 17 -5.29 -1.54 14.11
C LYS A 17 -4.08 -2.43 13.88
N ILE A 18 -2.90 -1.84 13.79
CA ILE A 18 -1.63 -2.57 13.59
C ILE A 18 -1.42 -3.63 14.68
N SER A 19 -1.91 -3.40 15.90
CA SER A 19 -1.84 -4.37 17.00
C SER A 19 -2.66 -5.65 16.78
N GLU A 20 -3.62 -5.64 15.85
CA GLU A 20 -4.52 -6.76 15.59
C GLU A 20 -3.99 -7.70 14.49
N VAL A 21 -2.91 -7.33 13.78
CA VAL A 21 -2.36 -8.12 12.65
C VAL A 21 -0.83 -8.19 12.67
N PRO A 22 -0.22 -9.31 12.24
CA PRO A 22 1.23 -9.38 12.11
C PRO A 22 1.76 -8.39 11.06
N PRO A 23 2.94 -7.77 11.30
CA PRO A 23 3.51 -6.83 10.35
C PRO A 23 3.82 -7.48 9.01
N ILE A 24 3.51 -6.77 7.92
CA ILE A 24 3.82 -7.22 6.55
C ILE A 24 5.13 -6.59 6.09
N CYS A 25 6.23 -7.33 6.20
CA CYS A 25 7.54 -6.94 5.68
C CYS A 25 7.88 -7.77 4.43
N ASP A 26 8.15 -7.11 3.31
CA ASP A 26 8.71 -7.70 2.10
C ASP A 26 9.56 -6.61 1.41
N THR A 27 10.81 -6.90 1.09
CA THR A 27 11.73 -5.90 0.51
C THR A 27 11.41 -5.59 -0.96
N ARG A 28 10.54 -6.40 -1.59
CA ARG A 28 10.14 -6.27 -3.00
C ARG A 28 8.89 -5.42 -3.20
N ILE A 29 8.32 -4.87 -2.12
CA ILE A 29 7.16 -3.98 -2.19
C ILE A 29 7.55 -2.53 -1.90
N PHE A 30 7.11 -1.62 -2.77
CA PHE A 30 7.49 -0.22 -2.78
C PHE A 30 6.27 0.68 -2.81
N MET A 31 6.43 1.94 -2.42
CA MET A 31 5.43 2.99 -2.52
C MET A 31 6.05 4.23 -3.15
N LEU A 32 5.32 4.86 -4.06
CA LEU A 32 5.71 6.15 -4.62
C LEU A 32 5.42 7.25 -3.59
N ARG A 33 6.47 7.95 -3.15
CA ARG A 33 6.40 9.10 -2.24
C ARG A 33 7.33 10.19 -2.71
N ASN A 34 6.84 11.41 -2.80
CA ASN A 34 7.63 12.58 -3.23
C ASN A 34 8.40 12.31 -4.53
N GLY A 35 7.78 11.60 -5.48
CA GLY A 35 8.40 11.23 -6.76
C GLY A 35 9.40 10.06 -6.74
N HIS A 36 9.62 9.42 -5.58
CA HIS A 36 10.60 8.35 -5.41
C HIS A 36 9.94 7.06 -4.91
N TRP A 37 10.44 5.92 -5.40
CA TRP A 37 10.04 4.62 -4.87
C TRP A 37 10.76 4.34 -3.55
N GLN A 38 9.98 4.15 -2.49
CA GLN A 38 10.48 3.86 -1.15
C GLN A 38 9.94 2.50 -0.70
N SER A 39 10.78 1.67 -0.09
CA SER A 39 10.33 0.38 0.44
C SER A 39 9.28 0.58 1.53
N ILE A 40 8.18 -0.17 1.47
CA ILE A 40 7.09 -0.06 2.47
C ILE A 40 7.51 -0.63 3.85
N HIS A 41 8.71 -1.20 3.96
CA HIS A 41 9.24 -1.78 5.19
C HIS A 41 9.47 -0.76 6.33
N TRP A 42 9.80 0.50 6.02
CA TRP A 42 10.50 1.36 6.99
C TRP A 42 9.67 2.40 7.75
N ASP A 43 8.57 2.91 7.23
CA ASP A 43 7.99 4.13 7.82
C ASP A 43 6.71 3.94 8.63
N GLY A 44 6.84 4.05 9.95
CA GLY A 44 5.87 4.67 10.85
C GLY A 44 4.46 4.06 10.92
N PRO A 45 3.54 4.68 11.69
CA PRO A 45 2.17 4.21 11.86
C PRO A 45 1.38 4.49 10.58
N LEU A 46 1.63 3.71 9.54
CA LEU A 46 0.78 3.63 8.36
C LEU A 46 -0.25 2.52 8.60
N TRP A 47 -1.18 2.82 9.52
CA TRP A 47 -2.45 2.10 9.77
C TRP A 47 -3.32 1.95 8.50
N ALA A 48 -2.86 2.59 7.42
CA ALA A 48 -3.57 2.90 6.22
C ALA A 48 -3.42 1.88 5.06
N LEU A 49 -2.52 0.89 5.20
CA LEU A 49 -2.01 0.17 4.02
C LEU A 49 -2.04 -1.35 4.12
N ASP A 50 -2.67 -1.94 5.13
CA ASP A 50 -2.59 -3.39 5.37
C ASP A 50 -3.15 -4.23 4.23
N LEU A 51 -4.30 -3.83 3.66
CA LEU A 51 -4.89 -4.53 2.52
C LEU A 51 -3.98 -4.47 1.29
N GLN A 52 -3.42 -3.30 1.02
CA GLN A 52 -2.57 -3.03 -0.13
C GLN A 52 -1.24 -3.77 0.01
N ARG A 53 -0.64 -3.76 1.21
CA ARG A 53 0.56 -4.56 1.52
C ARG A 53 0.30 -6.05 1.35
N ALA A 54 -0.85 -6.55 1.81
CA ALA A 54 -1.22 -7.95 1.64
C ALA A 54 -1.40 -8.32 0.15
N LEU A 55 -2.05 -7.45 -0.62
CA LEU A 55 -2.22 -7.62 -2.08
C LEU A 55 -0.87 -7.67 -2.79
N LEU A 56 -0.01 -6.66 -2.57
CA LEU A 56 1.30 -6.59 -3.21
C LEU A 56 2.19 -7.76 -2.79
N ARG A 57 2.18 -8.15 -1.51
CA ARG A 57 2.91 -9.33 -1.02
C ARG A 57 2.43 -10.61 -1.72
N LYS A 58 1.13 -10.78 -1.92
CA LYS A 58 0.59 -11.94 -2.64
C LYS A 58 1.02 -11.93 -4.11
N TYR A 59 0.99 -10.76 -4.74
CA TYR A 59 1.44 -10.57 -6.12
C TYR A 59 2.92 -10.93 -6.32
N VAL A 60 3.83 -10.33 -5.55
CA VAL A 60 5.28 -10.58 -5.69
C VAL A 60 5.67 -12.04 -5.39
N ARG A 61 4.90 -12.73 -4.54
CA ARG A 61 5.07 -14.16 -4.27
C ARG A 61 4.60 -15.04 -5.43
N ALA A 62 3.52 -14.67 -6.10
CA ALA A 62 2.96 -15.44 -7.20
C ALA A 62 3.75 -15.26 -8.51
N PHE A 63 4.22 -14.05 -8.79
CA PHE A 63 4.77 -13.68 -10.10
C PHE A 63 6.29 -13.42 -10.09
N LYS A 64 6.99 -13.68 -8.98
CA LYS A 64 8.45 -13.46 -8.79
C LYS A 64 8.93 -12.11 -9.37
N GLY A 65 8.62 -11.02 -8.68
CA GLY A 65 9.05 -9.67 -9.08
C GLY A 65 8.92 -8.65 -7.97
N GLU A 66 9.07 -7.37 -8.34
CA GLU A 66 8.88 -6.22 -7.47
C GLU A 66 7.56 -5.53 -7.80
N ALA A 67 6.89 -4.98 -6.79
CA ALA A 67 5.61 -4.31 -6.95
C ALA A 67 5.59 -2.94 -6.25
N GLY A 68 5.01 -1.94 -6.93
CA GLY A 68 4.92 -0.56 -6.45
C GLY A 68 3.49 -0.10 -6.25
N LEU A 69 3.22 0.61 -5.15
CA LEU A 69 1.96 1.30 -4.91
C LEU A 69 2.06 2.78 -5.22
N ILE A 70 1.13 3.29 -6.02
CA ILE A 70 0.87 4.72 -6.18
C ILE A 70 -0.43 5.00 -5.42
N SER A 71 -0.35 5.67 -4.27
CA SER A 71 -1.52 5.98 -3.45
C SER A 71 -2.07 7.36 -3.80
N CYS A 72 -3.27 7.38 -4.38
CA CYS A 72 -4.04 8.59 -4.70
C CYS A 72 -5.39 8.62 -3.94
N ALA A 73 -5.59 7.73 -2.97
CA ALA A 73 -6.83 7.64 -2.23
C ALA A 73 -6.96 8.81 -1.24
N VAL A 74 -8.08 9.53 -1.31
CA VAL A 74 -8.42 10.69 -0.47
C VAL A 74 -9.53 10.28 0.49
N GLY A 75 -9.36 10.58 1.78
CA GLY A 75 -10.23 10.05 2.83
C GLY A 75 -11.71 10.43 2.71
N SER A 76 -11.99 11.63 2.19
CA SER A 76 -13.32 12.23 2.11
C SER A 76 -13.89 12.36 0.69
N ALA A 77 -13.13 12.04 -0.36
CA ALA A 77 -13.57 12.26 -1.75
C ALA A 77 -14.88 11.51 -2.06
N ASP A 78 -15.77 12.15 -2.81
CA ASP A 78 -16.95 11.53 -3.41
C ASP A 78 -16.67 11.15 -4.87
N ILE A 79 -17.57 10.41 -5.53
CA ILE A 79 -17.33 9.94 -6.91
C ILE A 79 -17.32 11.07 -7.95
N GLU A 80 -17.82 12.24 -7.56
CA GLU A 80 -17.85 13.45 -8.39
C GLU A 80 -16.59 14.33 -8.21
N GLU A 81 -15.69 13.94 -7.29
CA GLU A 81 -14.36 14.54 -7.04
C GLU A 81 -13.26 13.72 -7.74
#